data_AF-A0A7S2I9E7-F1
#
_entry.id   AF-A0A7S2I9E7-F1
#
_cell.length_a   1.000
_cell.length_b   1.000
_cell.length_c   1.000
_cell.angle_alpha   90.00
_cell.angle_beta   90.00
_cell.angle_gamma   90.00
#
_symmetry.space_group_name_H-M   'P 1'
#
loop_
_entity.id
_entity.type
_entity.pdbx_description
1 polymer ?
#
loop_
_entity_poly.entity_id
_entity_poly.type
_entity_poly.pdbx_seq_one_letter_code
_entity_poly.pdbx_strand_id
1 'polypeptide(L)'
;TTKEITTKTKPKIMNGQDAASVQETCNAINAACKAHGGAAAAYSCKSVSWDDVQRGTVGGSLSCWGGNITDTRLWEKSGSLLYTCRSDNWNEKLGKVNANSIAVVVGNEVPGDKIDLKPITLADFLKKTGQYTAYTGTNRNTNLYNESLDSEISIRFQTTFLPINDS
;
A
#
# COMPACT_ATOMS: atom_id res chain seq x y z
N THR A 1 46.22 2.03 55.37
CA THR A 1 45.65 3.03 54.47
C THR A 1 45.58 2.46 53.07
N THR A 2 44.44 1.89 52.69
CA THR A 2 44.16 1.53 51.29
C THR A 2 42.65 1.67 51.09
N LYS A 3 42.23 2.65 50.28
CA LYS A 3 40.82 2.87 49.93
C LYS A 3 40.52 2.04 48.68
N GLU A 4 39.58 1.11 48.76
CA GLU A 4 38.97 0.52 47.57
C GLU A 4 38.01 1.53 46.94
N ILE A 5 38.24 1.86 45.68
CA ILE A 5 37.36 2.69 44.87
C ILE A 5 36.34 1.76 44.22
N THR A 6 35.12 1.72 44.77
CA THR A 6 33.99 1.06 44.13
C THR A 6 33.58 1.88 42.90
N THR A 7 33.88 1.38 41.71
CA THR A 7 33.40 1.94 40.44
C THR A 7 31.88 1.74 40.37
N LYS A 8 31.13 2.83 40.59
CA LYS A 8 29.70 2.87 40.29
C LYS A 8 29.49 2.71 38.79
N THR A 9 28.92 1.58 38.37
CA THR A 9 28.43 1.38 37.01
C THR A 9 27.37 2.45 36.72
N LYS A 10 27.62 3.33 35.75
CA LYS A 10 26.63 4.29 35.27
C LYS A 10 25.41 3.52 34.74
N PRO A 11 24.17 3.93 35.10
CA PRO A 11 22.99 3.34 34.48
C PRO A 11 23.03 3.60 32.97
N LYS A 12 22.83 2.53 32.20
CA LYS A 12 22.70 2.56 30.75
C LYS A 12 21.45 3.38 30.42
N ILE A 13 21.64 4.57 29.84
CA ILE A 13 20.54 5.36 29.29
C ILE A 13 19.97 4.54 28.12
N MET A 14 18.75 4.04 28.26
CA MET A 14 18.00 3.42 27.16
C MET A 14 17.59 4.53 26.20
N ASN A 15 18.42 4.79 25.20
CA ASN A 15 18.04 5.60 24.04
C ASN A 15 17.09 4.78 23.16
N GLY A 16 15.93 5.35 22.83
CA GLY A 16 15.07 4.97 21.71
C GLY A 16 14.39 3.61 21.83
N GLN A 17 13.06 3.57 21.84
CA GLN A 17 12.37 2.35 21.40
C GLN A 17 12.72 2.16 19.92
N ASP A 18 13.64 1.25 19.63
CA ASP A 18 13.86 0.80 18.27
C ASP A 18 12.52 0.35 17.69
N ALA A 19 12.15 0.88 16.52
CA ALA A 19 10.92 0.49 15.84
C ALA A 19 10.91 -1.03 15.67
N ALA A 20 9.77 -1.67 15.98
CA ALA A 20 9.64 -3.12 15.90
C ALA A 20 10.05 -3.61 14.50
N SER A 21 10.82 -4.70 14.45
CA SER A 21 11.18 -5.33 13.20
C SER A 21 9.94 -5.76 12.42
N VAL A 22 10.08 -5.93 11.11
CA VAL A 22 9.01 -6.45 10.24
C VAL A 22 8.44 -7.76 10.79
N GLN A 23 9.33 -8.65 11.27
CA GLN A 23 8.92 -9.94 11.82
C GLN A 23 8.11 -9.78 13.12
N GLU A 24 8.52 -8.89 14.02
CA GLU A 24 7.78 -8.60 15.25
C GLU A 24 6.40 -8.01 14.95
N THR A 25 6.32 -7.11 13.97
CA THR A 25 5.06 -6.53 13.49
C THR A 25 4.13 -7.60 12.91
N CYS A 26 4.63 -8.44 12.00
CA CYS A 26 3.85 -9.55 11.43
C CYS A 26 3.35 -10.51 12.53
N ASN A 27 4.18 -10.81 13.52
CA ASN A 27 3.80 -11.68 14.64
C ASN A 27 2.69 -11.04 15.49
N ALA A 28 2.77 -9.75 15.78
CA ALA A 28 1.75 -9.02 16.53
C ALA A 28 0.40 -9.01 15.79
N ILE A 29 0.40 -8.73 14.49
CA ILE A 29 -0.83 -8.76 13.66
C ILE A 29 -1.42 -10.17 13.65
N ASN A 30 -0.59 -11.19 13.44
CA ASN A 30 -1.03 -12.58 13.47
C ASN A 30 -1.69 -12.97 14.79
N ALA A 31 -1.07 -12.61 15.91
CA ALA A 31 -1.62 -12.90 17.23
C ALA A 31 -2.96 -12.19 17.45
N ALA A 32 -3.03 -10.90 17.13
CA ALA A 32 -4.25 -10.10 17.29
C ALA A 32 -5.41 -10.65 16.44
N CYS A 33 -5.18 -10.91 15.15
CA CYS A 33 -6.22 -11.41 14.24
C CYS A 33 -6.65 -12.83 14.62
N LYS A 34 -5.73 -13.74 14.95
CA LYS A 34 -6.09 -15.12 15.32
C LYS A 34 -6.87 -15.19 16.64
N ALA A 35 -6.62 -14.27 17.58
CA ALA A 35 -7.35 -14.19 18.84
C ALA A 35 -8.87 -13.93 18.65
N HIS A 36 -9.28 -13.37 17.52
CA HIS A 36 -10.71 -13.15 17.21
C HIS A 36 -11.44 -14.44 16.80
N GLY A 37 -10.72 -15.54 16.54
CA GLY A 37 -11.31 -16.84 16.20
C GLY A 37 -12.11 -16.84 14.89
N GLY A 38 -12.97 -17.86 14.71
CA GLY A 38 -13.83 -17.99 13.53
C GLY A 38 -13.07 -17.96 12.20
N ALA A 39 -13.52 -17.13 11.26
CA ALA A 39 -12.86 -16.95 9.96
C ALA A 39 -11.42 -16.40 10.06
N ALA A 40 -11.08 -15.71 11.16
CA ALA A 40 -9.76 -15.15 11.39
C ALA A 40 -8.77 -16.12 12.06
N ALA A 41 -9.21 -17.31 12.48
CA ALA A 41 -8.32 -18.32 13.10
C ALA A 41 -7.20 -18.78 12.14
N ALA A 42 -7.47 -18.76 10.83
CA ALA A 42 -6.52 -19.09 9.77
C ALA A 42 -5.75 -17.86 9.24
N TYR A 43 -5.91 -16.67 9.84
CA TYR A 43 -5.26 -15.46 9.37
C TYR A 43 -3.74 -15.60 9.36
N SER A 44 -3.09 -15.03 8.35
CA SER A 44 -1.64 -15.07 8.22
C SER A 44 -1.09 -13.79 7.57
N CYS A 45 -0.49 -12.92 8.37
CA CYS A 45 0.39 -11.84 7.93
C CYS A 45 1.80 -12.40 7.69
N LYS A 46 2.35 -12.18 6.49
CA LYS A 46 3.69 -12.61 6.10
C LYS A 46 4.38 -11.48 5.34
N SER A 47 5.70 -11.36 5.51
CA SER A 47 6.52 -10.58 4.59
C SER A 47 6.77 -11.42 3.33
N VAL A 48 6.41 -10.90 2.17
CA VAL A 48 6.69 -11.52 0.88
C VAL A 48 7.53 -10.54 0.06
N SER A 49 8.70 -10.98 -0.42
CA SER A 49 9.50 -10.20 -1.37
C SER A 49 9.19 -10.68 -2.78
N TRP A 50 8.55 -9.84 -3.57
CA TRP A 50 8.52 -9.98 -5.02
C TRP A 50 9.58 -9.04 -5.63
N ASP A 51 10.52 -9.61 -6.38
CA ASP A 51 11.34 -8.89 -7.34
C ASP A 51 10.67 -9.00 -8.72
N ASP A 52 10.39 -7.85 -9.32
CA ASP A 52 9.82 -7.69 -10.64
C ASP A 52 10.95 -7.47 -11.65
N VAL A 53 11.42 -8.52 -12.35
CA VAL A 53 12.17 -8.37 -13.62
C VAL A 53 12.25 -9.64 -14.50
N GLN A 54 11.35 -10.60 -14.39
CA GLN A 54 11.37 -11.69 -15.39
C GLN A 54 9.99 -12.25 -15.72
N ARG A 55 9.30 -11.58 -16.66
CA ARG A 55 8.64 -12.39 -17.70
C ARG A 55 9.74 -13.16 -18.39
N GLY A 56 9.89 -14.43 -18.01
CA GLY A 56 10.83 -15.33 -18.66
C GLY A 56 10.41 -15.60 -20.09
N THR A 57 11.40 -15.67 -20.97
CA THR A 57 11.22 -16.28 -22.28
C THR A 57 11.20 -17.80 -22.08
N VAL A 58 10.03 -18.45 -22.12
CA VAL A 58 9.97 -19.92 -22.10
C VAL A 58 10.03 -20.39 -23.55
N GLY A 59 11.12 -21.07 -23.93
CA GLY A 59 11.29 -21.59 -25.29
C GLY A 59 11.53 -20.53 -26.37
N GLY A 60 12.11 -19.38 -26.03
CA GLY A 60 12.46 -18.34 -27.02
C GLY A 60 11.31 -17.38 -27.40
N SER A 61 10.12 -17.51 -26.79
CA SER A 61 9.02 -16.55 -26.92
C SER A 61 8.56 -15.98 -25.57
N LEU A 62 7.95 -14.79 -25.59
CA LEU A 62 7.36 -14.15 -24.43
C LEU A 62 6.29 -15.07 -23.81
N SER A 63 6.43 -15.44 -22.53
CA SER A 63 5.55 -16.40 -21.87
C SER A 63 4.75 -15.76 -20.73
N CYS A 64 3.52 -16.24 -20.52
CA CYS A 64 2.73 -15.97 -19.31
C CYS A 64 3.06 -16.92 -18.15
N TRP A 65 3.84 -17.98 -18.40
CA TRP A 65 4.36 -18.89 -17.39
C TRP A 65 5.66 -18.33 -16.82
N GLY A 66 5.55 -17.77 -15.61
CA GLY A 66 6.61 -17.13 -14.83
C GLY A 66 6.05 -16.65 -13.48
N GLY A 67 6.91 -16.11 -12.61
CA GLY A 67 6.48 -15.53 -11.34
C GLY A 67 5.43 -14.43 -11.53
N ASN A 68 4.44 -14.38 -10.64
CA ASN A 68 3.33 -13.43 -10.67
C ASN A 68 3.81 -11.97 -10.57
N ILE A 69 3.14 -11.05 -11.28
CA ILE A 69 3.48 -9.63 -11.29
C ILE A 69 2.95 -8.97 -10.00
N THR A 70 3.90 -8.80 -9.10
CA THR A 70 4.11 -7.87 -7.97
C THR A 70 2.93 -7.14 -7.32
N ASP A 71 2.91 -7.32 -6.00
CA ASP A 71 2.44 -6.37 -5.00
C ASP A 71 3.08 -4.98 -5.15
N THR A 72 2.26 -3.94 -5.02
CA THR A 72 2.72 -2.55 -5.11
C THR A 72 3.52 -2.21 -3.85
N ARG A 73 4.85 -2.05 -3.96
CA ARG A 73 5.64 -1.39 -2.91
C ARG A 73 5.29 0.09 -2.96
N LEU A 74 4.52 0.56 -1.97
CA LEU A 74 4.22 1.97 -1.84
C LEU A 74 5.37 2.64 -1.08
N TRP A 75 5.86 3.73 -1.64
CA TRP A 75 6.92 4.54 -1.02
C TRP A 75 6.37 5.92 -0.72
N GLU A 76 6.70 6.44 0.45
CA GLU A 76 6.55 7.85 0.74
C GLU A 76 7.50 8.66 -0.16
N LYS A 77 7.17 9.94 -0.41
CA LYS A 77 8.02 10.88 -1.15
C LYS A 77 9.45 10.99 -0.57
N SER A 78 9.64 10.73 0.72
CA SER A 78 10.94 10.70 1.40
C SER A 78 11.82 9.49 1.02
N GLY A 79 11.24 8.47 0.39
CA GLY A 79 11.89 7.18 0.15
C GLY A 79 11.69 6.17 1.29
N SER A 80 10.78 6.42 2.23
CA SER A 80 10.36 5.43 3.24
C SER A 80 9.37 4.43 2.66
N LEU A 81 9.51 3.15 3.00
CA LEU A 81 8.57 2.10 2.58
C LEU A 81 7.28 2.18 3.41
N LEU A 82 6.12 2.15 2.74
CA LEU A 82 4.81 2.10 3.37
C LEU A 82 4.32 0.65 3.44
N TYR A 83 4.15 0.14 4.65
CA TYR A 83 3.64 -1.21 4.89
C TYR A 83 2.21 -1.33 4.39
N THR A 84 1.97 -2.32 3.54
CA THR A 84 0.65 -2.55 2.93
C THR A 84 0.21 -3.99 3.16
N CYS A 85 -1.00 -4.17 3.67
CA CYS A 85 -1.67 -5.45 3.81
C CYS A 85 -2.76 -5.56 2.73
N ARG A 86 -2.84 -6.72 2.09
CA ARG A 86 -3.88 -7.08 1.12
C ARG A 86 -4.22 -8.54 1.26
N SER A 87 -5.38 -8.93 0.75
CA SER A 87 -5.73 -10.34 0.60
C SER A 87 -4.90 -11.02 -0.50
N ASP A 88 -4.81 -12.35 -0.39
CA ASP A 88 -4.03 -13.20 -1.28
C ASP A 88 -4.49 -13.05 -2.73
N ASN A 89 -3.54 -12.89 -3.64
CA ASN A 89 -3.82 -12.84 -5.07
C ASN A 89 -4.60 -14.11 -5.47
N TRP A 90 -5.70 -13.95 -6.21
CA TRP A 90 -6.55 -15.01 -6.77
C TRP A 90 -7.54 -15.71 -5.82
N ASN A 91 -7.56 -15.43 -4.53
CA ASN A 91 -8.57 -15.96 -3.60
C ASN A 91 -9.79 -15.03 -3.43
N GLU A 92 -9.78 -13.85 -4.03
CA GLU A 92 -10.91 -12.93 -4.03
C GLU A 92 -11.88 -13.24 -5.17
N LYS A 93 -13.18 -13.36 -4.85
CA LYS A 93 -14.22 -13.29 -5.88
C LYS A 93 -14.33 -11.84 -6.34
N LEU A 94 -13.69 -11.51 -7.44
CA LEU A 94 -13.70 -10.17 -8.01
C LEU A 94 -14.93 -9.98 -8.89
N GLY A 95 -15.81 -9.06 -8.49
CA GLY A 95 -16.91 -8.59 -9.32
C GLY A 95 -16.42 -7.63 -10.41
N LYS A 96 -17.18 -7.52 -11.50
CA LYS A 96 -16.99 -6.52 -12.54
C LYS A 96 -18.02 -5.41 -12.37
N VAL A 97 -17.56 -4.17 -12.44
CA VAL A 97 -18.40 -2.97 -12.30
C VAL A 97 -18.02 -1.99 -13.42
N ASN A 98 -19.01 -1.31 -14.00
CA ASN A 98 -18.76 -0.28 -14.99
C ASN A 98 -18.19 0.98 -14.32
N ALA A 99 -17.22 1.66 -14.94
CA ALA A 99 -16.64 2.91 -14.43
C ALA A 99 -17.66 4.02 -14.18
N ASN A 100 -18.76 4.05 -14.93
CA ASN A 100 -19.83 5.02 -14.73
C ASN A 100 -20.64 4.76 -13.44
N SER A 101 -20.51 3.58 -12.85
CA SER A 101 -21.21 3.18 -11.62
C SER A 101 -20.36 3.35 -10.35
N ILE A 102 -19.10 3.76 -10.49
CA ILE A 102 -18.17 3.95 -9.38
C ILE A 102 -18.08 5.45 -9.07
N ALA A 103 -18.41 5.85 -7.85
CA ALA A 103 -18.26 7.23 -7.40
C ALA A 103 -16.83 7.52 -6.91
N VAL A 104 -16.27 8.65 -7.31
CA VAL A 104 -14.98 9.19 -6.89
C VAL A 104 -15.22 10.60 -6.35
N VAL A 105 -14.64 10.91 -5.19
CA VAL A 105 -14.73 12.25 -4.61
C VAL A 105 -13.52 13.08 -5.05
N VAL A 106 -13.78 14.28 -5.55
CA VAL A 106 -12.77 15.24 -6.06
C VAL A 106 -12.97 16.62 -5.42
N GLY A 107 -12.03 17.53 -5.61
CA GLY A 107 -12.04 18.90 -5.07
C GLY A 107 -10.89 19.22 -4.11
N ASN A 108 -9.95 18.28 -3.91
CA ASN A 108 -8.78 18.43 -3.05
C ASN A 108 -7.45 18.42 -3.85
N GLU A 109 -7.49 18.76 -5.14
CA GLU A 109 -6.33 18.72 -6.03
C GLU A 109 -5.28 19.79 -5.70
N VAL A 110 -5.72 20.88 -5.04
CA VAL A 110 -4.88 22.01 -4.63
C VAL A 110 -4.91 22.11 -3.10
N PRO A 111 -3.75 22.01 -2.41
CA PRO A 111 -3.70 22.14 -0.97
C PRO A 111 -4.20 23.52 -0.49
N GLY A 112 -5.16 23.52 0.44
CA GLY A 112 -5.69 24.74 1.06
C GLY A 112 -6.82 25.43 0.28
N ASP A 113 -7.20 24.92 -0.89
CA ASP A 113 -8.37 25.41 -1.59
C ASP A 113 -9.65 25.10 -0.80
N LYS A 114 -10.55 26.09 -0.72
CA LYS A 114 -11.87 25.98 -0.07
C LYS A 114 -12.94 25.61 -1.08
N ILE A 115 -12.66 24.61 -1.91
CA ILE A 115 -13.62 24.07 -2.87
C ILE A 115 -14.40 22.95 -2.18
N ASP A 116 -15.72 22.92 -2.38
CA ASP A 116 -16.55 21.84 -1.86
C ASP A 116 -16.20 20.51 -2.54
N LEU A 117 -15.99 19.48 -1.73
CA LEU A 117 -15.82 18.11 -2.22
C LEU A 117 -17.09 17.69 -2.96
N LYS A 118 -16.93 17.11 -4.15
CA LYS A 118 -18.05 16.66 -4.97
C LYS A 118 -17.82 15.26 -5.52
N PRO A 119 -18.88 14.45 -5.66
CA PRO A 119 -18.80 13.17 -6.33
C PRO A 119 -18.77 13.36 -7.86
N ILE A 120 -17.94 12.57 -8.53
CA ILE A 120 -17.96 12.31 -9.98
C ILE A 120 -17.91 10.81 -10.22
N THR A 121 -18.09 10.35 -11.45
CA THR A 121 -17.86 8.94 -11.77
C THR A 121 -16.37 8.65 -11.99
N LEU A 122 -15.96 7.39 -11.82
CA LEU A 122 -14.61 6.96 -12.21
C LEU A 122 -14.37 7.17 -13.71
N ALA A 123 -15.40 6.99 -14.55
CA ALA A 123 -15.32 7.32 -15.97
C ALA A 123 -14.99 8.80 -16.22
N ASP A 124 -15.64 9.73 -15.51
CA ASP A 124 -15.36 11.17 -15.61
C ASP A 124 -13.95 11.52 -15.12
N PHE A 125 -13.51 10.88 -14.04
CA PHE A 125 -12.15 11.00 -13.55
C PHE A 125 -11.13 10.55 -14.60
N LEU A 126 -11.33 9.37 -15.20
CA LEU A 126 -10.43 8.81 -16.22
C LEU A 126 -10.39 9.68 -17.49
N LYS A 127 -11.55 10.21 -17.92
CA LYS A 127 -11.65 11.12 -19.08
C LYS A 127 -10.85 12.40 -18.90
N LYS A 128 -10.68 12.85 -17.65
CA LYS A 128 -10.03 14.13 -17.29
C LYS A 128 -8.89 13.93 -16.29
N THR A 129 -8.21 12.78 -16.31
CA THR A 129 -7.20 12.43 -15.30
C THR A 129 -6.16 13.52 -15.13
N GLY A 130 -5.70 14.10 -16.24
CA GLY A 130 -4.72 15.19 -16.22
C GLY A 130 -5.14 16.41 -15.39
N GLN A 131 -6.44 16.71 -15.30
CA GLN A 131 -6.95 17.81 -14.50
C GLN A 131 -6.87 17.49 -13.00
N TYR A 132 -7.23 16.26 -12.63
CA TYR A 132 -7.25 15.80 -11.24
C TYR A 132 -5.87 15.46 -10.69
N THR A 133 -4.92 15.07 -11.53
CA THR A 133 -3.56 14.66 -11.11
C THR A 133 -2.47 15.65 -11.54
N ALA A 134 -2.84 16.87 -11.95
CA ALA A 134 -1.87 17.87 -12.39
C ALA A 134 -0.79 18.17 -11.34
N TYR A 135 -1.13 18.09 -10.05
CA TYR A 135 -0.21 18.31 -8.92
C TYR A 135 0.96 17.33 -8.89
N THR A 136 0.87 16.18 -9.58
CA THR A 136 1.96 15.20 -9.71
C THR A 136 2.86 15.45 -10.92
N GLY A 137 2.61 16.51 -11.70
CA GLY A 137 3.28 16.76 -12.97
C GLY A 137 2.65 16.06 -14.17
N THR A 138 1.46 15.45 -14.00
CA THR A 138 0.71 14.86 -15.11
C THR A 138 0.28 15.94 -16.10
N ASN A 139 0.39 15.66 -17.41
CA ASN A 139 -0.13 16.56 -18.45
C ASN A 139 -1.64 16.80 -18.25
N ARG A 140 -2.08 18.06 -18.23
CA ARG A 140 -3.48 18.44 -17.98
C ARG A 140 -4.49 17.88 -18.99
N ASN A 141 -4.02 17.51 -20.18
CA ASN A 141 -4.85 16.92 -21.24
C ASN A 141 -4.86 15.40 -21.23
N THR A 142 -4.23 14.74 -20.24
CA THR A 142 -4.21 13.28 -20.13
C THR A 142 -5.62 12.73 -19.93
N ASN A 143 -6.01 11.84 -20.84
CA ASN A 143 -7.22 11.02 -20.78
C ASN A 143 -6.78 9.55 -20.70
N LEU A 144 -7.18 8.85 -19.64
CA LEU A 144 -6.90 7.42 -19.45
C LEU A 144 -8.12 6.54 -19.69
N TYR A 145 -9.27 7.12 -20.03
CA TYR A 145 -10.51 6.38 -20.23
C TYR A 145 -10.50 5.58 -21.54
N ASN A 146 -10.89 4.32 -21.44
CA ASN A 146 -11.17 3.45 -22.56
C ASN A 146 -12.51 2.75 -22.35
N GLU A 147 -13.49 3.06 -23.19
CA GLU A 147 -14.87 2.58 -23.04
C GLU A 147 -14.98 1.05 -22.93
N SER A 148 -14.20 0.31 -23.72
CA SER A 148 -14.24 -1.16 -23.71
C SER A 148 -13.64 -1.72 -22.43
N LEU A 149 -12.47 -1.23 -22.01
CA LEU A 149 -11.76 -1.73 -20.83
C LEU A 149 -12.46 -1.31 -19.53
N ASP A 150 -12.92 -0.07 -19.47
CA ASP A 150 -13.51 0.53 -18.28
C ASP A 150 -14.99 0.16 -18.09
N SER A 151 -15.55 -0.66 -18.98
CA SER A 151 -16.83 -1.31 -18.78
C SER A 151 -16.76 -2.47 -17.77
N GLU A 152 -15.56 -3.01 -17.52
CA GLU A 152 -15.32 -4.18 -16.68
C GLU A 152 -14.23 -3.94 -15.62
N ILE A 153 -14.47 -3.01 -14.70
CA ILE A 153 -13.53 -2.69 -13.63
C ILE A 153 -13.69 -3.67 -12.46
N SER A 154 -12.55 -4.18 -11.99
CA SER A 154 -12.45 -4.91 -10.73
C SER A 154 -11.79 -4.01 -9.67
N ILE A 155 -12.45 -3.85 -8.52
CA ILE A 155 -11.90 -3.12 -7.38
C ILE A 155 -11.26 -4.10 -6.40
N ARG A 156 -10.04 -3.80 -5.95
CA ARG A 156 -9.36 -4.54 -4.89
C ARG A 156 -9.01 -3.61 -3.74
N PHE A 157 -9.25 -4.07 -2.52
CA PHE A 157 -8.91 -3.31 -1.33
C PHE A 157 -7.49 -3.66 -0.89
N GLN A 158 -6.73 -2.63 -0.59
CA GLN A 158 -5.44 -2.71 0.08
C GLN A 158 -5.48 -1.75 1.27
N THR A 159 -4.86 -2.14 2.38
CA THR A 159 -4.72 -1.31 3.58
C THR A 159 -3.27 -0.93 3.72
N THR A 160 -2.97 0.37 3.65
CA THR A 160 -1.62 0.89 3.85
C THR A 160 -1.53 1.54 5.22
N PHE A 161 -0.53 1.14 6.01
CA PHE A 161 -0.23 1.71 7.32
C PHE A 161 0.72 2.89 7.11
N LEU A 162 0.25 4.08 7.44
CA LEU A 162 1.08 5.28 7.42
C LEU A 162 1.93 5.32 8.69
N PRO A 163 3.26 5.51 8.58
CA PRO A 163 4.10 5.70 9.75
C PRO A 163 3.67 6.98 10.46
N ILE A 164 3.31 6.87 11.74
CA ILE A 164 3.18 8.03 12.61
C ILE A 164 4.58 8.27 13.12
N ASN A 165 5.23 9.34 12.68
CA ASN A 165 6.44 9.80 13.37
C ASN A 165 6.00 10.22 14.78
N ASP A 166 6.55 9.59 15.82
CA ASP A 166 6.46 10.14 17.17
C ASP A 166 7.07 11.55 17.10
N SER A 167 6.22 12.54 17.38
CA SER A 167 6.54 13.96 17.28
C SER A 167 7.54 14.37 18.35
#